data_AF-A0A939UN15-F1
#
_entry.id   AF-A0A939UN15-F1
#
_cell.length_a   1.000
_cell.length_b   1.000
_cell.length_c   1.000
_cell.angle_alpha   90.00
_cell.angle_beta   90.00
_cell.angle_gamma   90.00
#
_symmetry.space_group_name_H-M   'P 1'
#
loop_
_entity.id
_entity.type
_entity.pdbx_description
1 polymer ?
#
loop_
_entity_poly.entity_id
_entity_poly.type
_entity_poly.pdbx_seq_one_letter_code
_entity_poly.pdbx_strand_id
1 'polypeptide(L)'
;MKDSFKGAATVLGSPKWQEATKRSSSLYERGNDIRSEFERDYTRILHCQAYSRLKHKTQVFFAPRDDHICTRMEHVQHVASVATTISKYLGLNTELTKAIALGHDIGHAPFGHFGEECLNSLLKQKEGAGAPKKFWHERNSLFFADYIETLSDPEGVHRNLDLTYAVRNGLISHCGEIHQQGIIPRDDPIDLYTIKRPGLL
;
A
#
# COMPACT_ATOMS: atom_id res chain seq x y z
N MET A 1 24.43 -11.03 7.65
CA MET A 1 23.08 -10.46 7.40
C MET A 1 22.91 -9.91 5.98
N LYS A 2 23.95 -9.31 5.35
CA LYS A 2 23.86 -8.92 3.94
C LYS A 2 23.37 -10.07 3.05
N ASP A 3 22.42 -9.79 2.14
CA ASP A 3 21.82 -10.72 1.18
C ASP A 3 21.14 -11.96 1.79
N SER A 4 20.85 -11.97 3.10
CA SER A 4 20.31 -13.15 3.79
C SER A 4 18.90 -13.55 3.33
N PHE A 5 18.19 -12.66 2.62
CA PHE A 5 16.85 -12.92 2.09
C PHE A 5 16.79 -12.95 0.57
N LYS A 6 17.94 -13.00 -0.12
CA LYS A 6 18.00 -12.99 -1.60
C LYS A 6 17.19 -14.13 -2.22
N GLY A 7 17.15 -15.31 -1.59
CA GLY A 7 16.35 -16.45 -2.06
C GLY A 7 14.82 -16.26 -1.94
N ALA A 8 14.37 -15.32 -1.12
CA ALA A 8 12.96 -14.97 -0.94
C ALA A 8 12.53 -13.75 -1.77
N ALA A 9 13.44 -13.13 -2.52
CA ALA A 9 13.16 -11.90 -3.27
C ALA A 9 12.26 -12.17 -4.48
N THR A 10 11.17 -11.41 -4.58
CA THR A 10 10.28 -11.41 -5.75
C THR A 10 10.92 -10.61 -6.89
N VAL A 11 11.71 -11.26 -7.73
CA VAL A 11 12.40 -10.65 -8.89
C VAL A 11 12.01 -11.38 -10.18
N LEU A 12 12.32 -10.78 -11.33
CA LEU A 12 12.07 -11.40 -12.63
C LEU A 12 12.69 -12.80 -12.68
N GLY A 13 11.89 -13.81 -13.05
CA GLY A 13 12.29 -15.21 -13.09
C GLY A 13 12.20 -15.97 -11.76
N SER A 14 11.85 -15.31 -10.65
CA SER A 14 11.54 -16.01 -9.40
C SER A 14 10.21 -16.80 -9.52
N PRO A 15 10.03 -17.92 -8.79
CA PRO A 15 8.81 -18.74 -8.89
C PRO A 15 7.51 -17.98 -8.64
N LYS A 16 7.56 -16.95 -7.79
CA LYS A 16 6.40 -16.13 -7.42
C LYS A 16 6.18 -14.93 -8.33
N TRP A 17 7.04 -14.70 -9.33
CA TRP A 17 7.00 -13.50 -10.17
C TRP A 17 5.67 -13.30 -10.88
N GLN A 18 5.20 -14.32 -11.62
CA GLN A 18 3.98 -14.20 -12.44
C GLN A 18 2.75 -13.85 -11.59
N GLU A 19 2.57 -14.53 -10.45
CA GLU A 19 1.46 -14.25 -9.55
C GLU A 19 1.63 -12.91 -8.84
N ALA A 20 2.86 -12.57 -8.43
CA ALA A 20 3.15 -11.29 -7.79
C ALA A 20 2.84 -10.09 -8.69
N THR A 21 3.08 -10.19 -10.00
CA THR A 21 2.84 -9.13 -10.98
C THR A 21 1.44 -9.14 -11.58
N LYS A 22 0.58 -10.09 -11.19
CA LYS A 22 -0.78 -10.20 -11.72
C LYS A 22 -1.63 -8.99 -11.35
N ARG A 23 -2.44 -8.51 -12.29
CA ARG A 23 -3.37 -7.37 -12.12
C ARG A 23 -4.82 -7.85 -12.31
N SER A 24 -5.78 -7.12 -11.73
CA SER A 24 -7.21 -7.41 -11.91
C SER A 24 -7.68 -7.10 -13.34
N SER A 25 -7.12 -6.05 -13.95
CA SER A 25 -7.36 -5.69 -15.33
C SER A 25 -6.04 -5.30 -16.03
N SER A 26 -6.00 -5.42 -17.36
CA SER A 26 -4.82 -5.03 -18.14
C SER A 26 -4.66 -3.53 -18.17
N LEU A 27 -3.43 -3.08 -17.97
CA LEU A 27 -3.05 -1.70 -18.20
C LEU A 27 -2.74 -1.48 -19.68
N TYR A 28 -2.79 -0.21 -20.12
CA TYR A 28 -2.30 0.18 -21.43
C TYR A 28 -0.84 -0.25 -21.63
N GLU A 29 -0.42 -0.57 -22.85
CA GLU A 29 0.97 -0.88 -23.14
C GLU A 29 1.57 0.22 -24.00
N ARG A 30 2.80 0.61 -23.67
CA ARG A 30 3.64 1.43 -24.54
C ARG A 30 4.75 0.52 -25.02
N GLY A 31 4.95 0.42 -26.34
CA GLY A 31 5.95 -0.50 -26.93
C GLY A 31 7.40 -0.25 -26.50
N ASN A 32 7.65 0.80 -25.72
CA ASN A 32 8.95 1.20 -25.19
C ASN A 32 8.92 1.55 -23.69
N ASP A 33 8.00 0.96 -22.90
CA ASP A 33 8.02 1.16 -21.45
C ASP A 33 9.28 0.52 -20.84
N ILE A 34 10.11 1.34 -20.20
CA ILE A 34 11.38 0.92 -19.57
C ILE A 34 11.18 0.47 -18.11
N ARG A 35 10.02 0.75 -17.53
CA ARG A 35 9.73 0.50 -16.12
C ARG A 35 9.38 -0.96 -15.89
N SER A 36 9.77 -1.50 -14.75
CA SER A 36 9.25 -2.77 -14.27
C SER A 36 7.77 -2.65 -13.84
N GLU A 37 7.10 -3.77 -13.63
CA GLU A 37 5.73 -3.78 -13.10
C GLU A 37 5.59 -3.09 -11.73
N PHE A 38 6.60 -3.20 -10.87
CA PHE A 38 6.60 -2.56 -9.54
C PHE A 38 6.99 -1.09 -9.60
N GLU A 39 7.90 -0.70 -10.49
CA GLU A 39 8.19 0.70 -10.74
C GLU A 39 6.97 1.41 -11.36
N ARG A 40 6.25 0.72 -12.25
CA ARG A 40 4.98 1.18 -12.79
C ARG A 40 3.96 1.42 -11.67
N ASP A 41 3.80 0.48 -10.74
CA ASP A 41 2.94 0.65 -9.56
C ASP A 41 3.35 1.84 -8.69
N TYR A 42 4.65 1.99 -8.42
CA TYR A 42 5.19 3.13 -7.68
C TYR A 42 4.78 4.46 -8.34
N THR A 43 4.96 4.59 -9.65
CA THR A 43 4.57 5.83 -10.37
C THR A 43 3.06 6.05 -10.34
N ARG A 44 2.25 5.00 -10.44
CA ARG A 44 0.78 5.13 -10.36
C ARG A 44 0.32 5.60 -8.98
N ILE A 45 0.93 5.08 -7.91
CA ILE A 45 0.67 5.56 -6.55
C ILE A 45 1.09 7.02 -6.40
N LEU A 46 2.30 7.38 -6.85
CA LEU A 46 2.83 8.74 -6.75
C LEU A 46 1.91 9.78 -7.41
N HIS A 47 1.27 9.41 -8.51
CA HIS A 47 0.43 10.33 -9.29
C HIS A 47 -1.06 10.27 -8.93
N CYS A 48 -1.49 9.44 -7.98
CA CYS A 48 -2.89 9.40 -7.58
C CYS A 48 -3.28 10.58 -6.67
N GLN A 49 -4.58 10.88 -6.62
CA GLN A 49 -5.09 11.98 -5.81
C GLN A 49 -5.00 11.67 -4.32
N ALA A 50 -5.21 10.41 -3.92
CA ALA A 50 -5.05 10.00 -2.53
C ALA A 50 -3.65 10.26 -1.97
N TYR A 51 -2.60 9.95 -2.75
CA TYR A 51 -1.23 10.29 -2.39
C TYR A 51 -1.03 11.80 -2.27
N SER A 52 -1.52 12.57 -3.25
CA SER A 52 -1.44 14.04 -3.22
C SER A 52 -2.13 14.64 -1.98
N ARG A 53 -3.25 14.07 -1.55
CA ARG A 53 -3.99 14.48 -0.34
C ARG A 53 -3.22 14.20 0.96
N LEU A 54 -2.22 13.32 0.98
CA LEU A 54 -1.37 13.09 2.15
C LEU A 54 -0.60 14.35 2.58
N LYS A 55 -0.38 15.30 1.65
CA LYS A 55 0.19 16.62 1.95
C LYS A 55 -0.61 17.39 3.00
N HIS A 56 -1.92 17.17 3.05
CA HIS A 56 -2.84 17.85 3.95
C HIS A 56 -3.33 16.95 5.10
N LYS A 57 -2.70 15.78 5.29
CA LYS A 57 -2.95 14.91 6.44
C LYS A 57 -1.77 15.02 7.40
N THR A 58 -2.07 15.23 8.66
CA THR A 58 -1.06 15.33 9.71
C THR A 58 -0.53 13.95 10.09
N GLN A 59 0.74 13.89 10.48
CA GLN A 59 1.31 12.74 11.19
C GLN A 59 1.45 13.12 12.66
N VAL A 60 0.67 12.47 13.53
CA VAL A 60 0.68 12.64 15.00
C VAL A 60 0.16 13.99 15.53
N PHE A 61 0.54 15.15 14.96
CA PHE A 61 0.17 16.47 15.50
C PHE A 61 -0.84 17.23 14.63
N PHE A 62 -1.90 17.77 15.23
CA PHE A 62 -2.93 18.54 14.51
C PHE A 62 -2.49 19.96 14.20
N ALA A 63 -2.70 20.42 12.96
CA ALA A 63 -2.49 21.80 12.50
C ALA A 63 -1.24 22.49 13.11
N PRO A 64 -0.04 21.95 12.88
CA PRO A 64 1.20 22.60 13.30
C PRO A 64 1.26 24.04 12.78
N ARG A 65 1.59 25.00 13.65
CA ARG A 65 2.12 26.30 13.19
C ARG A 65 3.59 26.20 12.75
N ASP A 66 4.21 25.06 13.03
CA ASP A 66 5.59 24.77 12.73
C ASP A 66 5.65 23.95 11.44
N ASP A 67 6.19 24.56 10.40
CA ASP A 67 6.36 23.97 9.07
C ASP A 67 7.30 22.75 9.07
N HIS A 68 8.00 22.48 10.18
CA HIS A 68 8.86 21.30 10.35
C HIS A 68 8.14 20.07 10.89
N ILE A 69 6.86 20.17 11.25
CA ILE A 69 6.10 18.98 11.68
C ILE A 69 5.68 18.17 10.47
N CYS A 70 6.09 16.90 10.45
CA CYS A 70 5.84 16.01 9.33
C CYS A 70 4.34 15.84 9.02
N THR A 71 4.01 16.04 7.75
CA THR A 71 2.81 15.56 7.09
C THR A 71 2.91 14.06 6.86
N ARG A 72 1.77 13.45 6.53
CA ARG A 72 1.73 12.03 6.17
C ARG A 72 2.46 11.75 4.85
N MET A 73 2.54 12.74 3.96
CA MET A 73 3.34 12.64 2.73
C MET A 73 4.84 12.51 3.04
N GLU A 74 5.37 13.29 3.98
CA GLU A 74 6.77 13.18 4.40
C GLU A 74 7.03 11.86 5.14
N HIS A 75 6.09 11.44 5.98
CA HIS A 75 6.15 10.14 6.64
C HIS A 75 6.33 8.99 5.65
N VAL A 76 5.47 8.87 4.63
CA VAL A 76 5.58 7.78 3.64
C VAL A 76 6.88 7.85 2.84
N GLN A 77 7.43 9.05 2.60
CA GLN A 77 8.75 9.21 1.97
C GLN A 77 9.89 8.75 2.86
N HIS A 78 9.85 9.07 4.16
CA HIS A 78 10.83 8.55 5.12
C HIS A 78 10.75 7.03 5.25
N VAL A 79 9.54 6.46 5.33
CA VAL A 79 9.34 5.00 5.35
C VAL A 79 9.89 4.36 4.07
N ALA A 80 9.60 4.93 2.89
CA ALA A 80 10.12 4.42 1.62
C ALA A 80 11.65 4.44 1.57
N SER A 81 12.30 5.50 2.08
CA SER A 81 13.77 5.61 2.14
C SER A 81 14.40 4.53 3.05
N VAL A 82 13.87 4.39 4.27
CA VAL A 82 14.35 3.39 5.24
C VAL A 82 14.10 1.97 4.73
N ALA A 83 12.90 1.68 4.26
CA ALA A 83 12.53 0.36 3.75
C ALA A 83 13.35 -0.03 2.51
N THR A 84 13.66 0.92 1.62
CA THR A 84 14.55 0.68 0.47
C THR A 84 15.97 0.33 0.93
N THR A 85 16.50 1.01 1.95
CA THR A 85 17.83 0.72 2.50
C THR A 85 17.89 -0.67 3.11
N ILE A 86 16.88 -1.04 3.91
CA ILE A 86 16.77 -2.35 4.54
C ILE A 86 16.63 -3.45 3.47
N SER A 87 15.69 -3.30 2.53
CA SER A 87 15.46 -4.29 1.46
C SER A 87 16.72 -4.49 0.62
N LYS A 88 17.43 -3.42 0.26
CA LYS A 88 18.70 -3.50 -0.48
C LYS A 88 19.76 -4.27 0.30
N TYR A 89 19.93 -4.02 1.59
CA TYR A 89 20.92 -4.72 2.40
C TYR A 89 20.59 -6.22 2.56
N LEU A 90 19.30 -6.55 2.66
CA LEU A 90 18.83 -7.93 2.81
C LEU A 90 18.73 -8.71 1.49
N GLY A 91 18.93 -8.04 0.34
CA GLY A 91 18.83 -8.66 -0.99
C GLY A 91 17.39 -8.85 -1.48
N LEU A 92 16.43 -8.08 -0.95
CA LEU A 92 15.02 -8.08 -1.35
C LEU A 92 14.74 -7.15 -2.55
N ASN A 93 13.55 -7.26 -3.15
CA ASN A 93 13.14 -6.38 -4.24
C ASN A 93 12.85 -4.96 -3.73
N THR A 94 13.71 -4.01 -4.10
CA THR A 94 13.62 -2.60 -3.68
C THR A 94 12.47 -1.85 -4.35
N GLU A 95 12.13 -2.15 -5.61
CA GLU A 95 11.03 -1.51 -6.34
C GLU A 95 9.68 -1.87 -5.72
N LEU A 96 9.47 -3.16 -5.44
CA LEU A 96 8.28 -3.65 -4.73
C LEU A 96 8.17 -3.01 -3.34
N THR A 97 9.27 -2.99 -2.59
CA THR A 97 9.32 -2.40 -1.25
C THR A 97 8.95 -0.92 -1.28
N LYS A 98 9.50 -0.17 -2.24
CA LYS A 98 9.25 1.27 -2.40
C LYS A 98 7.80 1.56 -2.80
N ALA A 99 7.23 0.77 -3.72
CA ALA A 99 5.83 0.89 -4.12
C ALA A 99 4.87 0.66 -2.95
N ILE A 100 5.09 -0.40 -2.16
CA ILE A 100 4.30 -0.69 -0.96
C ILE A 100 4.42 0.46 0.05
N ALA A 101 5.65 0.88 0.37
CA ALA A 101 5.90 1.94 1.35
C ALA A 101 5.25 3.27 0.96
N LEU A 102 5.23 3.62 -0.34
CA LEU A 102 4.58 4.85 -0.79
C LEU A 102 3.04 4.77 -0.70
N GLY A 103 2.48 3.59 -0.97
CA GLY A 103 1.03 3.39 -1.05
C GLY A 103 0.35 3.03 0.26
N HIS A 104 1.10 2.60 1.28
CA HIS A 104 0.53 1.96 2.48
C HIS A 104 -0.54 2.82 3.19
N ASP A 105 -0.40 4.14 3.11
CA ASP A 105 -1.21 5.12 3.82
C ASP A 105 -2.23 5.89 2.97
N ILE A 106 -2.42 5.55 1.70
CA ILE A 106 -3.32 6.31 0.82
C ILE A 106 -4.78 6.28 1.30
N GLY A 107 -5.19 5.20 1.97
CA GLY A 107 -6.51 5.02 2.58
C GLY A 107 -6.63 5.54 4.01
N HIS A 108 -5.64 6.24 4.54
CA HIS A 108 -5.71 6.68 5.93
C HIS A 108 -6.87 7.66 6.18
N ALA A 109 -7.60 7.50 7.29
CA ALA A 109 -8.62 8.46 7.71
C ALA A 109 -8.02 9.85 7.97
N PRO A 110 -8.80 10.94 7.87
CA PRO A 110 -8.41 12.23 8.46
C PRO A 110 -8.09 12.04 9.95
N PHE A 111 -7.20 12.88 10.51
CA PHE A 111 -6.88 12.89 11.94
C PHE A 111 -6.21 11.62 12.52
N GLY A 112 -5.56 10.80 11.69
CA GLY A 112 -4.81 9.66 12.22
C GLY A 112 -5.73 8.59 12.84
N HIS A 113 -5.20 7.78 13.76
CA HIS A 113 -5.95 6.71 14.43
C HIS A 113 -7.19 7.23 15.16
N PHE A 114 -7.14 8.47 15.67
CA PHE A 114 -8.33 9.09 16.27
C PHE A 114 -9.49 9.17 15.28
N GLY A 115 -9.23 9.52 14.02
CA GLY A 115 -10.26 9.49 12.98
C GLY A 115 -10.80 8.10 12.70
N GLU A 116 -9.93 7.07 12.74
CA GLU A 116 -10.36 5.68 12.61
C GLU A 116 -11.25 5.23 13.77
N GLU A 117 -10.92 5.62 14.99
CA GLU A 117 -11.72 5.35 16.20
C GLU A 117 -13.08 6.05 16.14
N CYS A 118 -13.13 7.30 15.71
CA CYS A 118 -14.37 8.03 15.49
C CYS A 118 -15.25 7.32 14.45
N LEU A 119 -14.68 6.97 13.28
CA LEU A 119 -15.39 6.22 12.25
C LEU A 119 -15.94 4.91 12.81
N ASN A 120 -15.10 4.10 13.45
CA ASN A 120 -15.50 2.83 14.05
C ASN A 120 -16.60 2.98 15.10
N SER A 121 -16.58 4.06 15.89
CA SER A 121 -17.61 4.34 16.89
C SER A 121 -18.96 4.66 16.23
N LEU A 122 -18.96 5.38 15.11
CA LEU A 122 -20.17 5.64 14.32
C LEU A 122 -20.69 4.37 13.64
N LEU A 123 -19.79 3.50 13.15
CA LEU A 123 -20.19 2.24 12.51
C LEU A 123 -20.83 1.25 13.50
N LYS A 124 -20.38 1.25 14.77
CA LYS A 124 -21.00 0.43 15.85
C LYS A 124 -22.46 0.77 16.10
N GLN A 125 -22.93 1.96 15.73
CA GLN A 125 -24.34 2.34 15.86
C GLN A 125 -25.23 1.66 14.80
N LYS A 126 -24.66 0.95 13.83
CA LYS A 126 -25.38 0.19 12.79
C LYS A 126 -25.16 -1.31 13.01
N GLU A 127 -26.21 -2.01 13.43
CA GLU A 127 -26.23 -3.47 13.58
C GLU A 127 -27.11 -4.13 12.50
N GLY A 128 -26.91 -5.44 12.30
CA GLY A 128 -27.72 -6.25 11.38
C GLY A 128 -27.03 -6.65 10.08
N ALA A 129 -27.74 -7.42 9.25
CA ALA A 129 -27.25 -7.86 7.95
C ALA A 129 -27.03 -6.64 7.04
N GLY A 130 -25.79 -6.42 6.61
CA GLY A 130 -25.39 -5.24 5.83
C GLY A 130 -24.73 -4.12 6.64
N ALA A 131 -24.53 -4.31 7.95
CA ALA A 131 -23.74 -3.38 8.75
C ALA A 131 -22.32 -3.20 8.16
N PRO A 132 -21.81 -1.96 8.10
CA PRO A 132 -20.48 -1.71 7.57
C PRO A 132 -19.42 -2.38 8.43
N LYS A 133 -18.45 -3.03 7.77
CA LYS A 133 -17.31 -3.67 8.45
C LYS A 133 -16.47 -2.62 9.18
N LYS A 134 -15.79 -3.03 10.26
CA LYS A 134 -14.81 -2.21 10.98
C LYS A 134 -13.84 -1.54 9.99
N PHE A 135 -13.63 -0.24 10.18
CA PHE A 135 -12.67 0.57 9.46
C PHE A 135 -11.25 0.34 10.02
N TRP A 136 -10.29 0.18 9.12
CA TRP A 136 -8.87 0.35 9.40
C TRP A 136 -8.18 0.78 8.09
N HIS A 137 -7.12 1.58 8.18
CA HIS A 137 -6.51 2.21 7.03
C HIS A 137 -5.91 1.23 6.03
N GLU A 138 -5.31 0.11 6.44
CA GLU A 138 -4.64 -0.83 5.52
C GLU A 138 -5.60 -1.42 4.48
N ARG A 139 -6.78 -1.86 4.91
CA ARG A 139 -7.82 -2.34 4.01
C ARG A 139 -8.46 -1.20 3.23
N ASN A 140 -8.53 -0.01 3.81
CA ASN A 140 -8.99 1.16 3.08
C ASN A 140 -7.98 1.60 2.00
N SER A 141 -6.67 1.42 2.20
CA SER A 141 -5.64 1.69 1.22
C SER A 141 -5.76 0.75 0.03
N LEU A 142 -6.00 -0.54 0.28
CA LEU A 142 -6.34 -1.51 -0.76
C LEU A 142 -7.62 -1.10 -1.51
N PHE A 143 -8.69 -0.74 -0.78
CA PHE A 143 -9.96 -0.31 -1.36
C PHE A 143 -9.79 0.95 -2.23
N PHE A 144 -8.98 1.91 -1.79
CA PHE A 144 -8.67 3.11 -2.57
C PHE A 144 -7.96 2.77 -3.87
N ALA A 145 -6.96 1.89 -3.84
CA ALA A 145 -6.24 1.47 -5.03
C ALA A 145 -7.14 0.72 -6.03
N ASP A 146 -8.03 -0.15 -5.54
CA ASP A 146 -8.86 -1.01 -6.37
C ASP A 146 -10.09 -0.29 -6.95
N TYR A 147 -10.69 0.64 -6.21
CA TYR A 147 -12.05 1.12 -6.53
C TYR A 147 -12.22 2.64 -6.56
N ILE A 148 -11.36 3.42 -5.90
CA ILE A 148 -11.58 4.88 -5.75
C ILE A 148 -10.63 5.69 -6.63
N GLU A 149 -9.34 5.42 -6.52
CA GLU A 149 -8.33 6.20 -7.20
C GLU A 149 -8.25 5.79 -8.66
N THR A 150 -8.22 6.79 -9.54
CA THR A 150 -8.10 6.59 -10.98
C THR A 150 -6.99 7.45 -11.56
N LEU A 151 -6.45 7.01 -12.69
CA LEU A 151 -5.51 7.74 -13.51
C LEU A 151 -5.98 7.70 -14.96
N SER A 152 -5.77 8.81 -15.68
CA SER A 152 -5.96 8.83 -17.12
C SER A 152 -4.89 7.98 -17.80
N ASP A 153 -5.31 7.10 -18.71
CA ASP A 153 -4.42 6.48 -19.69
C ASP A 153 -4.08 7.47 -20.83
N PRO A 154 -3.16 7.12 -21.75
CA PRO A 154 -2.78 7.98 -22.88
C PRO A 154 -3.96 8.39 -23.77
N GLU A 155 -5.01 7.59 -23.81
CA GLU A 155 -6.24 7.81 -24.58
C GLU A 155 -7.24 8.71 -23.85
N GLY A 156 -6.93 9.16 -22.63
CA GLY A 156 -7.81 10.03 -21.83
C GLY A 156 -8.83 9.26 -20.97
N VAL A 157 -8.78 7.93 -20.96
CA VAL A 157 -9.74 7.11 -20.21
C VAL A 157 -9.24 6.92 -18.78
N HIS A 158 -10.10 7.27 -17.81
CA HIS A 158 -9.81 7.06 -16.41
C HIS A 158 -9.99 5.59 -16.03
N ARG A 159 -8.94 4.99 -15.47
CA ARG A 159 -8.93 3.61 -14.97
C ARG A 159 -8.41 3.58 -13.54
N ASN A 160 -8.82 2.59 -12.75
CA ASN A 160 -8.31 2.41 -11.40
C ASN A 160 -6.79 2.19 -11.38
N LEU A 161 -6.17 2.22 -10.19
CA LEU A 161 -4.72 2.05 -10.12
C LEU A 161 -4.26 0.67 -10.61
N ASP A 162 -5.13 -0.35 -10.57
CA ASP A 162 -4.88 -1.70 -11.13
C ASP A 162 -3.49 -2.24 -10.73
N LEU A 163 -3.10 -2.02 -9.48
CA LEU A 163 -1.78 -2.38 -8.96
C LEU A 163 -1.55 -3.89 -9.01
N THR A 164 -0.29 -4.29 -9.07
CA THR A 164 0.11 -5.71 -9.00
C THR A 164 -0.34 -6.34 -7.68
N TYR A 165 -0.56 -7.66 -7.71
CA TYR A 165 -0.96 -8.43 -6.53
C TYR A 165 -0.01 -8.21 -5.34
N ALA A 166 1.31 -8.25 -5.57
CA ALA A 166 2.27 -8.12 -4.49
C ALA A 166 2.23 -6.73 -3.82
N VAL A 167 2.04 -5.66 -4.59
CA VAL A 167 1.86 -4.32 -4.03
C VAL A 167 0.56 -4.24 -3.24
N ARG A 168 -0.56 -4.68 -3.81
CA ARG A 168 -1.87 -4.75 -3.13
C ARG A 168 -1.80 -5.57 -1.84
N ASN A 169 -1.07 -6.68 -1.87
CA ASN A 169 -0.86 -7.50 -0.69
C ASN A 169 -0.07 -6.73 0.37
N GLY A 170 1.02 -6.04 0.01
CA GLY A 170 1.73 -5.17 0.93
C GLY A 170 0.87 -4.06 1.54
N LEU A 171 -0.04 -3.47 0.75
CA LEU A 171 -0.96 -2.43 1.23
C LEU A 171 -1.90 -2.91 2.34
N ILE A 172 -2.37 -4.16 2.31
CA ILE A 172 -3.28 -4.66 3.36
C ILE A 172 -2.54 -5.39 4.49
N SER A 173 -1.34 -5.89 4.21
CA SER A 173 -0.57 -6.75 5.13
C SER A 173 0.48 -6.01 5.95
N HIS A 174 0.83 -4.77 5.59
CA HIS A 174 1.71 -3.97 6.45
C HIS A 174 1.02 -3.73 7.80
N CYS A 175 1.72 -3.97 8.90
CA CYS A 175 1.21 -3.62 10.22
C CYS A 175 2.40 -3.43 11.15
N GLY A 176 2.57 -2.21 11.67
CA GLY A 176 3.63 -1.90 12.63
C GLY A 176 3.29 -2.28 14.07
N GLU A 177 2.04 -2.65 14.34
CA GLU A 177 1.47 -2.77 15.69
C GLU A 177 1.31 -4.23 16.15
N ILE A 178 1.98 -5.18 15.49
CA ILE A 178 1.94 -6.60 15.86
C ILE A 178 3.16 -7.04 16.67
N HIS A 179 2.89 -7.73 17.78
CA HIS A 179 3.89 -8.45 18.55
C HIS A 179 4.16 -9.83 17.94
N GLN A 180 4.69 -9.87 16.72
CA GLN A 180 5.08 -11.11 16.06
C GLN A 180 6.60 -11.31 16.12
N GLN A 181 7.06 -12.49 16.56
CA GLN A 181 8.49 -12.81 16.71
C GLN A 181 9.18 -13.24 15.40
N GLY A 182 8.47 -13.26 14.28
CA GLY A 182 9.01 -13.62 12.97
C GLY A 182 7.97 -13.53 11.85
N ILE A 183 8.44 -13.37 10.62
CA ILE A 183 7.59 -13.29 9.42
C ILE A 183 7.88 -14.53 8.55
N ILE A 184 6.84 -15.23 8.13
CA ILE A 184 6.94 -16.40 7.24
C ILE A 184 6.30 -16.03 5.90
N PRO A 185 7.00 -16.21 4.76
CA PRO A 185 6.38 -16.00 3.44
C PRO A 185 5.24 -16.98 3.21
N ARG A 186 4.11 -16.50 2.67
CA ARG A 186 3.03 -17.39 2.20
C ARG A 186 3.39 -17.97 0.85
N ASP A 187 3.00 -19.22 0.62
CA ASP A 187 3.26 -19.92 -0.62
C ASP A 187 2.27 -19.56 -1.71
N ASP A 188 0.98 -19.57 -1.37
CA ASP A 188 -0.11 -19.30 -2.31
C ASP A 188 -0.70 -17.89 -2.16
N PRO A 189 -1.17 -17.28 -3.27
CA PRO A 189 -1.95 -16.06 -3.21
C PRO A 189 -3.30 -16.33 -2.53
N ILE A 190 -3.77 -15.36 -1.74
CA ILE A 190 -5.14 -15.34 -1.21
C ILE A 190 -5.93 -14.18 -1.78
N ASP A 191 -7.25 -14.28 -1.72
CA ASP A 191 -8.12 -13.10 -1.87
C ASP A 191 -7.88 -12.14 -0.71
N LEU A 192 -7.32 -10.97 -1.02
CA LEU A 192 -6.94 -9.95 -0.05
C LEU A 192 -8.14 -9.43 0.76
N TYR A 193 -9.36 -9.43 0.19
CA TYR A 193 -10.55 -8.97 0.90
C TYR A 193 -11.09 -9.97 1.95
N THR A 194 -10.51 -11.17 2.00
CA THR A 194 -10.77 -12.15 3.08
C THR A 194 -10.04 -11.80 4.38
N ILE A 195 -9.04 -10.90 4.35
CA ILE A 195 -8.31 -10.46 5.55
C ILE A 195 -9.26 -9.63 6.44
N LYS A 196 -9.53 -10.16 7.65
CA LYS A 196 -10.55 -9.61 8.58
C LYS A 196 -10.01 -8.74 9.70
N ARG A 197 -8.69 -8.61 9.88
CA ARG A 197 -8.06 -7.65 10.81
C ARG A 197 -6.61 -7.35 10.41
N PRO A 198 -6.05 -6.19 10.78
CA PRO A 198 -4.64 -5.89 10.58
C PRO A 198 -3.78 -6.93 11.28
N GLY A 199 -2.61 -7.22 10.71
CA GLY A 199 -1.63 -8.09 11.34
C GLY A 199 -2.00 -9.58 11.38
N LEU A 200 -3.09 -9.99 10.75
CA LEU A 200 -3.42 -11.41 10.57
C LEU A 200 -2.97 -11.85 9.18
N LEU A 201 -1.82 -12.50 9.12
CA LEU A 201 -1.25 -13.13 7.93
C LEU A 201 -1.41 -14.65 7.97
#